data_AF-X1FXN4-F1
#
_entry.id   AF-X1FXN4-F1
#
_cell.length_a   1.000
_cell.length_b   1.000
_cell.length_c   1.000
_cell.angle_alpha   90.00
_cell.angle_beta   90.00
_cell.angle_gamma   90.00
#
_symmetry.space_group_name_H-M   'P 1'
#
loop_
_entity.id
_entity.type
_entity.pdbx_description
1 polymer ?
#
loop_
_entity_poly.entity_id
_entity_poly.type
_entity_poly.pdbx_seq_one_letter_code
_entity_poly.pdbx_strand_id
1 'polypeptide(L)'
;FVGCKICQNIPDYKLADKLHMKKQLPKEVEKLQVIGGYTHDCQIRKCNLCGTYYRYYYDHDSESGVGYGYTDESIRRISSERAQELMNIVIKAYPQHPLEKLRQE
;
A
#
# COMPACT_ATOMS: atom_id res chain seq x y z
N PHE A 1 12.19 -2.81 14.04
CA PHE A 1 12.58 -2.30 12.70
C PHE A 1 13.90 -1.51 12.71
N VAL A 2 14.53 -1.28 13.88
CA VAL A 2 15.81 -0.57 13.98
C VAL A 2 16.85 -1.28 13.09
N GLY A 3 17.44 -0.54 12.16
CA GLY A 3 18.46 -1.04 11.23
C GLY A 3 17.95 -1.59 9.89
N CYS A 4 16.65 -1.61 9.61
CA CYS A 4 16.16 -2.00 8.28
C CYS A 4 16.37 -0.89 7.25
N LYS A 5 17.20 -1.16 6.24
CA LYS A 5 17.57 -0.21 5.16
C LYS A 5 16.38 0.33 4.33
N ILE A 6 15.23 -0.35 4.37
CA ILE A 6 14.00 0.09 3.71
C ILE A 6 13.10 0.82 4.72
N CYS A 7 12.68 0.12 5.78
CA CYS A 7 11.64 0.61 6.70
C CYS A 7 12.06 1.80 7.56
N GLN A 8 13.36 2.02 7.77
CA GLN A 8 13.83 3.21 8.51
C GLN A 8 13.57 4.52 7.75
N ASN A 9 13.45 4.45 6.42
CA ASN A 9 13.21 5.62 5.56
C ASN A 9 11.71 5.84 5.27
N ILE A 10 10.83 4.92 5.69
CA ILE A 10 9.39 5.01 5.48
C ILE A 10 8.74 5.44 6.80
N PRO A 11 8.08 6.61 6.84
CA PRO A 11 7.38 7.06 8.05
C PRO A 11 6.18 6.16 8.35
N ASP A 12 5.70 6.19 9.59
CA ASP A 12 4.51 5.44 9.99
C ASP A 12 3.26 5.87 9.22
N TYR A 13 3.20 7.13 8.79
CA TYR A 13 2.16 7.63 7.90
C TYR A 13 2.70 8.77 7.02
N LYS A 14 2.32 8.78 5.75
CA LYS A 14 2.52 9.93 4.86
C LYS A 14 1.43 9.98 3.80
N LEU A 15 0.95 11.19 3.53
CA LEU A 15 0.12 11.54 2.39
C LEU A 15 0.97 12.36 1.40
N ALA A 16 0.88 12.00 0.13
CA ALA A 16 1.62 12.57 -0.98
C ALA A 16 0.61 13.04 -2.05
N ASP A 17 0.70 14.32 -2.38
CA ASP A 17 0.00 14.92 -3.52
C ASP A 17 0.96 14.82 -4.72
N LYS A 18 0.62 13.92 -5.63
CA LYS A 18 1.40 13.66 -6.85
C LYS A 18 1.17 14.72 -7.92
N LEU A 19 -0.03 15.31 -7.98
CA LEU A 19 -0.40 16.25 -9.04
C LEU A 19 0.51 17.47 -9.06
N HIS A 20 0.79 18.04 -7.89
CA HIS A 20 1.64 19.22 -7.78
C HIS A 20 3.11 18.91 -7.53
N MET A 21 3.49 17.62 -7.47
CA MET A 21 4.82 17.13 -7.08
C MET A 21 5.34 17.69 -5.73
N LYS A 22 4.48 18.32 -4.93
CA LYS A 22 4.87 19.03 -3.69
C LYS A 22 5.22 18.06 -2.57
N LYS A 23 4.64 16.86 -2.57
CA LYS A 23 4.86 15.84 -1.55
C LYS A 23 4.88 14.47 -2.22
N GLN A 24 6.05 13.82 -2.24
CA GLN A 24 6.20 12.45 -2.76
C GLN A 24 6.41 11.47 -1.62
N LEU A 25 5.96 10.22 -1.80
CA LEU A 25 6.35 9.14 -0.91
C LEU A 25 7.85 8.84 -1.04
N PRO A 26 8.51 8.31 0.02
CA PRO A 26 9.89 7.86 -0.09
C PRO A 26 10.05 6.80 -1.19
N LYS A 27 11.17 6.81 -1.91
CA LYS A 27 11.45 5.83 -2.99
C LYS A 27 11.47 4.39 -2.46
N GLU A 28 11.76 4.19 -1.18
CA GLU A 28 11.73 2.90 -0.50
C GLU A 28 10.35 2.23 -0.50
N VAL A 29 9.27 2.99 -0.69
CA VAL A 29 7.91 2.46 -0.80
C VAL A 29 7.75 1.55 -2.03
N GLU A 30 8.50 1.81 -3.11
CA GLU A 30 8.53 0.98 -4.32
C GLU A 30 9.28 -0.34 -4.11
N LYS A 31 10.14 -0.43 -3.07
CA LYS A 31 10.90 -1.63 -2.73
C LYS A 31 10.10 -2.63 -1.87
N LEU A 32 8.87 -2.27 -1.47
CA LEU A 32 7.99 -3.15 -0.71
C LEU A 32 7.29 -4.12 -1.66
N GLN A 33 7.23 -5.40 -1.31
CA GLN A 33 6.50 -6.40 -2.08
C GLN A 33 5.00 -6.21 -1.86
N VAL A 34 4.22 -6.19 -2.94
CA VAL A 34 2.76 -6.27 -2.87
C VAL A 34 2.38 -7.70 -2.51
N ILE A 35 1.68 -7.87 -1.39
CA ILE A 35 1.24 -9.18 -0.88
C ILE A 35 -0.28 -9.30 -0.81
N GLY A 36 -1.01 -8.24 -1.16
CA GLY A 36 -2.46 -8.26 -1.26
C GLY A 36 -3.06 -6.88 -1.49
N GLY A 37 -4.39 -6.78 -1.45
CA GLY A 37 -5.12 -5.55 -1.73
C GLY A 37 -6.46 -5.79 -2.43
N TYR A 38 -7.34 -4.80 -2.40
CA TYR A 38 -8.67 -4.88 -3.02
C TYR A 38 -8.64 -4.51 -4.51
N THR A 39 -7.77 -3.56 -4.89
CA THR A 39 -7.64 -2.99 -6.23
C THR A 39 -6.21 -2.47 -6.43
N HIS A 40 -5.90 -1.94 -7.63
CA HIS A 40 -4.68 -1.17 -7.85
C HIS A 40 -4.55 0.02 -6.88
N ASP A 41 -5.68 0.51 -6.38
CA ASP A 41 -5.83 1.70 -5.54
C ASP A 41 -5.61 1.42 -4.06
N CYS A 42 -5.76 0.18 -3.59
CA CYS A 42 -5.53 -0.17 -2.18
C CYS A 42 -4.76 -1.49 -2.04
N GLN A 43 -3.49 -1.38 -1.68
CA GLN A 43 -2.54 -2.49 -1.60
C GLN A 43 -2.04 -2.71 -0.17
N ILE A 44 -1.81 -3.98 0.17
CA ILE A 44 -1.06 -4.40 1.34
C ILE A 44 0.35 -4.74 0.85
N ARG A 45 1.34 -4.02 1.37
CA ARG A 45 2.74 -4.20 1.03
C ARG A 45 3.54 -4.68 2.23
N LYS A 46 4.54 -5.52 1.99
CA LYS A 46 5.43 -6.10 3.01
C LYS A 46 6.87 -5.75 2.68
N CYS A 47 7.65 -5.44 3.70
CA CYS A 47 9.09 -5.29 3.55
C CYS A 47 9.75 -6.67 3.50
N ASN A 48 10.50 -6.94 2.42
CA ASN A 48 11.18 -8.22 2.23
C ASN A 48 12.37 -8.44 3.17
N LEU A 49 12.86 -7.38 3.81
CA LEU A 49 14.03 -7.46 4.71
C LEU A 49 13.65 -7.70 6.17
N CYS A 50 12.58 -7.08 6.65
CA CYS A 50 12.21 -7.14 8.08
C CYS A 50 10.76 -7.54 8.34
N GLY A 51 9.99 -7.87 7.30
CA GLY A 51 8.62 -8.35 7.41
C GLY A 51 7.58 -7.30 7.81
N THR A 52 7.96 -6.03 7.97
CA THR A 52 7.01 -4.96 8.36
C THR A 52 5.95 -4.73 7.27
N TYR A 53 4.71 -4.53 7.70
CA TYR A 53 3.57 -4.35 6.83
C TYR A 53 3.19 -2.88 6.67
N TYR A 54 2.71 -2.55 5.48
CA TYR A 54 2.23 -1.23 5.11
C TYR A 54 0.93 -1.36 4.32
N ARG A 55 -0.01 -0.47 4.59
CA ARG A 55 -1.14 -0.21 3.71
C ARG A 55 -0.77 0.95 2.79
N TYR A 56 -0.85 0.70 1.50
CA TYR A 56 -0.64 1.68 0.44
C TYR A 56 -1.98 2.01 -0.22
N TYR A 57 -2.23 3.29 -0.44
CA TYR A 57 -3.40 3.78 -1.16
C TYR A 57 -2.93 4.67 -2.31
N TYR A 58 -3.54 4.49 -3.47
CA TYR A 58 -3.38 5.30 -4.67
C TYR A 58 -4.78 5.68 -5.12
N ASP A 59 -5.02 6.97 -5.28
CA ASP A 59 -6.28 7.47 -5.82
C ASP A 59 -5.98 8.41 -6.96
N HIS A 60 -6.69 8.22 -8.05
CA HIS A 60 -6.51 9.03 -9.24
C HIS A 60 -7.86 9.23 -9.89
N ASP A 61 -8.31 10.48 -9.84
CA ASP A 61 -9.47 10.92 -10.59
C ASP A 61 -9.02 11.73 -11.81
N SER A 62 -9.17 11.12 -12.99
CA SER A 62 -9.09 11.85 -14.25
C SER A 62 -10.44 12.46 -14.57
N GLU A 63 -10.67 13.70 -14.13
CA GLU A 63 -11.87 14.41 -14.57
C GLU A 63 -11.82 14.66 -16.08
N SER A 64 -12.92 14.29 -16.74
CA SER A 64 -13.19 14.60 -18.14
C SER A 64 -13.58 16.08 -18.29
N GLY A 65 -12.60 16.99 -18.28
CA GLY A 65 -12.69 18.22 -19.07
C GLY A 65 -12.94 19.57 -18.37
N VAL A 66 -13.07 19.70 -17.04
CA VAL A 66 -13.27 21.05 -16.42
C VAL A 66 -12.64 21.30 -15.03
N GLY A 67 -12.20 20.30 -14.26
CA GLY A 67 -11.55 20.53 -12.96
C GLY A 67 -10.06 20.16 -12.91
N TYR A 68 -9.39 20.64 -11.86
CA TYR A 68 -8.04 20.19 -11.51
C TYR A 68 -8.16 18.78 -10.92
N GLY A 69 -7.97 17.75 -11.75
CA GLY A 69 -7.93 16.36 -11.27
C GLY A 69 -6.92 16.17 -10.14
N TYR A 70 -7.03 15.11 -9.34
CA TYR A 70 -6.09 14.86 -8.23
C TYR A 70 -5.43 13.50 -8.36
N THR A 71 -4.21 13.39 -7.84
CA THR A 71 -3.52 12.13 -7.68
C THR A 71 -2.94 12.10 -6.28
N ASP A 72 -3.57 11.32 -5.41
CA ASP A 72 -3.15 11.19 -4.02
C ASP A 72 -2.61 9.80 -3.75
N GLU A 73 -1.49 9.76 -3.06
CA GLU A 73 -0.88 8.53 -2.58
C GLU A 73 -0.70 8.60 -1.09
N SER A 74 -1.01 7.50 -0.39
CA SER A 74 -0.65 7.41 1.01
C SER A 74 -0.03 6.07 1.36
N ILE A 75 0.83 6.11 2.36
CA ILE A 75 1.36 4.91 2.99
C ILE A 75 1.16 5.00 4.49
N ARG A 76 0.77 3.89 5.10
CA ARG A 76 0.63 3.75 6.54
C ARG A 76 1.23 2.43 6.99
N ARG A 77 2.09 2.45 8.00
CA ARG A 77 2.56 1.25 8.68
C ARG A 77 1.40 0.61 9.44
N ILE A 78 1.25 -0.70 9.32
CA ILE A 78 0.20 -1.47 10.00
C ILE A 78 0.82 -2.64 10.76
N SER A 79 0.11 -3.14 11.77
CA SER A 79 0.52 -4.35 12.48
C SER A 79 0.30 -5.61 11.63
N SER A 80 0.91 -6.71 12.05
CA SER A 80 0.68 -8.05 11.46
C SER A 80 -0.78 -8.46 11.52
N GLU A 81 -1.43 -8.25 12.68
CA GLU A 81 -2.83 -8.61 12.90
C GLU A 81 -3.70 -7.82 11.92
N ARG A 82 -3.44 -6.51 11.81
CA ARG A 82 -4.20 -5.65 10.89
C ARG A 82 -3.98 -6.02 9.43
N ALA A 83 -2.77 -6.41 9.05
CA ALA A 83 -2.49 -6.90 7.71
C ALA A 83 -3.28 -8.18 7.41
N GLN A 84 -3.34 -9.11 8.36
CA GLN A 84 -4.08 -10.36 8.22
C GLN A 84 -5.59 -10.15 8.15
N GLU A 85 -6.15 -9.27 8.98
CA GLU A 85 -7.56 -8.86 8.88
C GLU A 85 -7.89 -8.35 7.48
N LEU A 86 -7.08 -7.44 6.95
CA LEU A 86 -7.32 -6.85 5.64
C LEU A 86 -7.18 -7.89 4.52
N MET A 87 -6.20 -8.80 4.58
CA MET A 87 -6.07 -9.91 3.63
C MET A 87 -7.29 -10.83 3.67
N ASN A 88 -7.80 -11.15 4.87
CA ASN A 88 -8.98 -12.00 5.03
C ASN A 88 -10.24 -11.37 4.45
N ILE A 89 -10.42 -10.05 4.61
CA ILE A 89 -11.56 -9.35 4.01
C ILE A 89 -11.44 -9.34 2.48
N VAL A 90 -10.24 -9.15 1.92
CA VAL A 90 -10.01 -9.25 0.46
C VAL A 90 -10.38 -10.64 -0.06
N ILE A 91 -9.90 -11.69 0.59
CA ILE A 91 -10.19 -13.09 0.19
C ILE A 91 -11.70 -13.35 0.25
N LYS A 92 -12.39 -12.90 1.33
CA LYS A 92 -13.85 -13.04 1.45
C LYS A 92 -14.62 -12.26 0.39
N ALA A 93 -14.17 -11.06 0.05
CA ALA A 93 -14.82 -10.22 -0.95
C ALA A 93 -14.57 -10.72 -2.39
N TYR A 94 -13.42 -11.38 -2.62
CA TYR A 94 -12.98 -11.87 -3.92
C TYR A 94 -12.43 -13.30 -3.81
N PRO A 95 -13.30 -14.32 -3.72
CA PRO A 95 -12.87 -15.72 -3.53
C PRO A 95 -12.12 -16.33 -4.74
N GLN A 96 -12.19 -15.69 -5.91
CA GLN A 96 -11.37 -16.04 -7.08
C GLN A 96 -10.01 -15.32 -7.12
N HIS A 97 -9.67 -14.51 -6.12
CA HIS A 97 -8.44 -13.73 -6.11
C HIS A 97 -7.21 -14.64 -5.84
N PRO A 98 -6.08 -14.47 -6.56
CA PRO A 98 -4.91 -15.35 -6.46
C PRO A 98 -4.28 -15.47 -5.05
N LEU A 99 -4.67 -14.62 -4.10
CA LEU A 99 -4.25 -14.70 -2.69
C LEU A 99 -4.85 -15.90 -1.95
N GLU A 100 -5.93 -16.50 -2.45
CA GLU A 100 -6.51 -17.69 -1.84
C GLU A 100 -5.53 -18.88 -1.85
N LYS A 101 -4.60 -18.90 -2.82
CA LYS A 101 -3.53 -19.91 -2.90
C LYS A 101 -2.50 -19.79 -1.77
N LEU A 102 -2.27 -18.58 -1.23
CA LEU A 102 -1.32 -18.34 -0.13
C LEU A 102 -1.87 -18.79 1.24
N ARG A 103 -3.14 -19.19 1.33
CA ARG A 103 -3.73 -19.73 2.58
C ARG A 103 -3.44 -21.23 2.78
N GLN A 104 -2.88 -21.90 1.78
CA GLN A 104 -2.65 -23.35 1.78
C GLN A 104 -1.18 -23.75 1.96
N GLU A 105 -0.30 -22.77 2.20
CA GLU A 105 1.14 -22.95 2.51
C GLU A 105 1.42 -22.46 3.93
#